data_AF-A0A956I8G5-F1
#
_entry.id   AF-A0A956I8G5-F1
#
_cell.length_a   1.000
_cell.length_b   1.000
_cell.length_c   1.000
_cell.angle_alpha   90.00
_cell.angle_beta   90.00
_cell.angle_gamma   90.00
#
_symmetry.space_group_name_H-M   'P 1'
#
loop_
_entity.id
_entity.type
_entity.pdbx_description
1 polymer ?
#
loop_
_entity_poly.entity_id
_entity_poly.type
_entity_poly.pdbx_seq_one_letter_code
_entity_poly.pdbx_strand_id
1 'polypeptide(L)'
;DTSERDTSERDTSERDTSERDLAHALERRAGERRAGEHPNDAPPTDALPPVLRLVEPEGPSVDPVTVPQRALLALFEGRAALRFPGIDHEVLEGEAQTVRALAIAVDRARAALALAENALADRQRELQRVYVQAHEYASIFARDDETLRAELDAISLRNDAPKKKRRQDDEPPKRRGRPPKSEAAELPFSAG
;
A
#
# COMPACT_ATOMS: atom_id res chain seq x y z
N ASP A 1 -82.94 -53.55 -2.22
CA ASP A 1 -81.90 -54.55 -2.54
C ASP A 1 -80.73 -53.84 -3.18
N THR A 2 -79.59 -53.65 -2.50
CA THR A 2 -78.45 -54.59 -2.39
C THR A 2 -77.99 -55.04 -3.80
N SER A 3 -76.77 -54.82 -4.29
CA SER A 3 -75.45 -54.94 -3.68
C SER A 3 -74.40 -54.26 -4.59
N GLU A 4 -73.39 -53.56 -4.05
CA GLU A 4 -71.97 -53.99 -3.92
C GLU A 4 -71.16 -53.98 -5.24
N ARG A 5 -70.18 -53.06 -5.36
CA ARG A 5 -68.72 -53.23 -5.18
C ARG A 5 -67.98 -53.63 -6.46
N ASP A 6 -67.09 -52.77 -6.92
CA ASP A 6 -65.66 -53.06 -7.17
C ASP A 6 -64.97 -51.76 -7.61
N THR A 7 -64.08 -51.16 -6.80
CA THR A 7 -62.63 -51.43 -6.72
C THR A 7 -61.95 -51.28 -8.09
N SER A 8 -61.43 -50.09 -8.38
CA SER A 8 -60.00 -49.76 -8.22
C SER A 8 -59.09 -50.58 -9.14
N GLU A 9 -58.71 -50.04 -10.29
CA GLU A 9 -57.47 -50.41 -10.97
C GLU A 9 -57.20 -49.46 -12.14
N ARG A 10 -55.95 -48.96 -12.22
CA ARG A 10 -55.32 -48.21 -13.34
C ARG A 10 -55.74 -46.73 -13.36
N ASP A 11 -54.88 -45.77 -13.04
CA ASP A 11 -53.55 -45.54 -13.62
C ASP A 11 -52.56 -45.04 -12.57
N THR A 12 -51.63 -45.91 -12.17
CA THR A 12 -50.39 -45.53 -11.46
C THR A 12 -49.16 -45.60 -12.39
N SER A 13 -49.37 -45.71 -13.70
CA SER A 13 -48.31 -45.98 -14.69
C SER A 13 -47.52 -44.74 -15.14
N GLU A 14 -48.00 -43.52 -14.88
CA GLU A 14 -47.33 -42.29 -15.38
C GLU A 14 -46.40 -41.60 -14.36
N ARG A 15 -46.44 -41.96 -13.06
CA ARG A 15 -45.61 -41.30 -12.04
C ARG A 15 -44.18 -41.85 -11.95
N ASP A 16 -43.95 -43.06 -12.43
CA ASP A 16 -42.69 -43.79 -12.17
C ASP A 16 -41.52 -43.42 -13.11
N THR A 17 -41.82 -42.78 -14.25
CA THR A 17 -40.79 -42.29 -15.18
C THR A 17 -40.32 -40.87 -14.84
N SER A 18 -41.20 -40.05 -14.28
CA SER A 18 -40.90 -38.64 -13.98
C SER A 18 -39.98 -38.48 -12.75
N GLU A 19 -40.02 -39.42 -11.81
CA GLU A 19 -39.23 -39.34 -10.57
C GLU A 19 -37.79 -39.87 -10.76
N ARG A 20 -37.59 -40.86 -11.65
CA ARG A 20 -36.25 -41.36 -12.01
C ARG A 20 -35.44 -40.33 -12.80
N ASP A 21 -36.09 -39.54 -13.66
CA ASP A 21 -35.41 -38.51 -14.45
C ASP A 21 -35.00 -37.30 -13.61
N LEU A 22 -35.72 -37.00 -12.51
CA LEU A 22 -35.36 -35.93 -11.58
C LEU A 22 -34.16 -36.30 -10.67
N ALA A 23 -34.05 -37.56 -10.27
CA ALA A 23 -32.93 -38.05 -9.46
C ALA A 23 -31.60 -38.01 -10.23
N HIS A 24 -31.61 -38.37 -11.52
CA HIS A 24 -30.40 -38.38 -12.35
C HIS A 24 -29.89 -36.97 -12.74
N ALA A 25 -30.75 -35.94 -12.63
CA ALA A 25 -30.38 -34.54 -12.86
C ALA A 25 -29.73 -33.88 -11.63
N LEU A 26 -30.06 -34.33 -10.41
CA LEU A 26 -29.46 -33.81 -9.18
C LEU A 26 -28.09 -34.44 -8.89
N GLU A 27 -27.87 -35.69 -9.28
CA GLU A 27 -26.61 -36.39 -9.04
C GLU A 27 -25.46 -35.91 -9.94
N ARG A 28 -25.77 -35.41 -11.16
CA ARG A 28 -24.78 -34.74 -12.02
C ARG A 28 -24.35 -33.36 -11.51
N ARG A 29 -25.11 -32.73 -10.59
CA ARG A 29 -24.77 -31.41 -10.02
C ARG A 29 -23.94 -31.49 -8.73
N ALA A 30 -23.79 -32.70 -8.16
CA ALA A 30 -23.06 -32.93 -6.92
C ALA A 30 -21.64 -33.51 -7.09
N GLY A 31 -21.25 -33.90 -8.32
CA GLY A 31 -19.98 -34.59 -8.59
C GLY A 31 -18.77 -33.74 -9.03
N GLU A 32 -18.95 -32.46 -9.39
CA GLU A 32 -17.88 -31.62 -9.96
C GLU A 32 -17.28 -30.60 -8.99
N ARG A 33 -17.31 -30.89 -7.69
CA ARG A 33 -16.57 -30.10 -6.68
C ARG A 33 -15.70 -31.00 -5.83
N ARG A 34 -14.55 -31.43 -6.39
CA ARG A 34 -13.30 -31.69 -5.67
C ARG A 34 -12.20 -32.19 -6.61
N ALA A 35 -11.37 -31.26 -7.07
CA ALA A 35 -9.95 -31.50 -7.32
C ALA A 35 -9.21 -30.16 -7.30
N GLY A 36 -8.23 -30.02 -6.39
CA GLY A 36 -7.26 -28.92 -6.34
C GLY A 36 -7.62 -27.83 -5.32
N GLU A 37 -7.21 -27.96 -4.06
CA GLU A 37 -5.99 -27.32 -3.52
C GLU A 37 -6.14 -25.80 -3.30
N HIS A 38 -6.50 -25.38 -2.07
CA HIS A 38 -6.02 -24.10 -1.50
C HIS A 38 -4.64 -24.39 -0.84
N PRO A 39 -3.68 -23.45 -0.71
CA PRO A 39 -3.83 -21.99 -0.68
C PRO A 39 -2.68 -21.23 -1.38
N ASN A 40 -2.94 -20.53 -2.49
CA ASN A 40 -2.04 -19.44 -2.90
C ASN A 40 -2.79 -18.41 -3.75
N ASP A 41 -3.87 -17.85 -3.20
CA ASP A 41 -4.34 -16.53 -3.65
C ASP A 41 -3.38 -15.47 -3.10
N ALA A 42 -2.16 -15.46 -3.64
CA ALA A 42 -1.46 -14.21 -3.80
C ALA A 42 -2.37 -13.30 -4.64
N PRO A 43 -2.58 -12.03 -4.26
CA PRO A 43 -3.28 -11.12 -5.14
C PRO A 43 -2.55 -11.11 -6.49
N PRO A 44 -3.24 -10.94 -7.63
CA PRO A 44 -2.57 -10.75 -8.91
C PRO A 44 -1.61 -9.56 -8.75
N THR A 45 -0.33 -9.86 -8.57
CA THR A 45 0.76 -8.88 -8.51
C THR A 45 1.15 -8.54 -9.95
N ASP A 46 0.14 -8.35 -10.80
CA ASP A 46 0.30 -8.12 -12.24
C ASP A 46 -0.78 -7.19 -12.80
N ALA A 47 -1.24 -6.26 -11.97
CA ALA A 47 -1.97 -5.09 -12.40
C ALA A 47 -1.39 -3.84 -11.73
N LEU A 48 -0.06 -3.70 -11.80
CA LEU A 48 0.51 -2.36 -11.77
C LEU A 48 -0.06 -1.62 -13.00
N PRO A 49 -0.65 -0.43 -12.83
CA PRO A 49 -1.15 0.32 -13.98
C PRO A 49 0.01 0.57 -14.97
N PRO A 50 -0.19 0.37 -16.28
CA PRO A 50 0.79 0.72 -17.30
C PRO A 50 0.77 2.24 -17.48
N VAL A 51 1.20 2.97 -16.46
CA VAL A 51 1.47 4.40 -16.56
C VAL A 51 2.85 4.68 -15.98
N LEU A 52 3.83 3.86 -16.37
CA LEU A 52 5.24 4.25 -16.39
C LEU A 52 5.50 5.07 -17.67
N ARG A 53 4.66 6.09 -17.91
CA ARG A 53 4.99 7.08 -18.93
C ARG A 53 6.20 7.81 -18.37
N LEU A 54 7.34 7.68 -19.07
CA LEU A 54 8.65 8.22 -18.71
C LEU A 54 8.53 9.48 -17.84
N VAL A 55 8.57 9.32 -16.52
CA VAL A 55 9.07 10.41 -15.70
C VAL A 55 10.56 10.30 -15.91
N GLU A 56 11.09 11.13 -16.80
CA GLU A 56 12.52 11.37 -16.83
C GLU A 56 12.83 12.15 -15.56
N PRO A 57 13.44 11.56 -14.52
CA PRO A 57 13.99 12.39 -13.49
C PRO A 57 15.14 13.15 -14.15
N GLU A 58 15.08 14.47 -14.06
CA GLU A 58 16.27 15.30 -13.97
C GLU A 58 17.26 14.53 -13.08
N GLY A 59 18.46 14.25 -13.58
CA GLY A 59 19.41 13.33 -12.95
C GLY A 59 19.69 13.66 -11.48
N PRO A 60 20.38 12.77 -10.74
CA PRO A 60 20.64 12.97 -9.32
C PRO A 60 21.26 14.35 -9.10
N SER A 61 20.56 15.22 -8.37
CA SER A 61 21.01 16.61 -8.09
C SER A 61 22.37 16.65 -7.37
N VAL A 62 22.79 15.51 -6.80
CA VAL A 62 24.07 15.32 -6.14
C VAL A 62 24.69 14.02 -6.64
N ASP A 63 25.92 14.08 -7.16
CA ASP A 63 26.69 12.89 -7.54
C ASP A 63 26.86 11.97 -6.31
N PRO A 64 26.40 10.71 -6.36
CA PRO A 64 26.49 9.78 -5.23
C PRO A 64 27.93 9.40 -4.88
N VAL A 65 28.89 9.62 -5.79
CA VAL A 65 30.32 9.41 -5.51
C VAL A 65 30.82 10.57 -4.64
N THR A 66 31.44 10.25 -3.50
CA THR A 66 31.91 11.28 -2.56
C THR A 66 33.15 12.02 -3.08
N VAL A 67 33.41 13.23 -2.56
CA VAL A 67 34.59 14.03 -2.95
C VAL A 67 35.91 13.24 -2.79
N PRO A 68 36.17 12.51 -1.69
CA PRO A 68 37.39 11.72 -1.55
C PRO A 68 37.50 10.57 -2.57
N GLN A 69 36.38 9.92 -2.91
CA GLN A 69 36.36 8.85 -3.91
C GLN A 69 36.66 9.40 -5.31
N ARG A 70 36.12 10.56 -5.68
CA ARG A 70 36.49 11.25 -6.93
C ARG A 70 37.96 11.65 -6.97
N ALA A 71 38.50 12.13 -5.85
CA ALA A 71 39.93 12.46 -5.77
C ALA A 71 40.81 11.21 -5.96
N LEU A 72 40.38 10.05 -5.43
CA LEU A 72 41.06 8.77 -5.63
C LEU A 72 40.99 8.32 -7.10
N LEU A 73 39.83 8.43 -7.74
CA LEU A 73 39.68 8.15 -9.18
C LEU A 73 40.64 8.99 -10.02
N ALA A 74 40.65 10.32 -9.80
CA ALA A 74 41.56 11.23 -10.50
C ALA A 74 43.05 10.92 -10.25
N LEU A 75 43.40 10.43 -9.05
CA LEU A 75 44.76 9.99 -8.74
C LEU A 75 45.18 8.76 -9.56
N PHE A 76 44.27 7.80 -9.74
CA PHE A 76 44.50 6.58 -10.52
C PHE A 76 44.51 6.85 -12.03
N GLU A 77 43.70 7.80 -12.51
CA GLU A 77 43.68 8.24 -13.91
C GLU A 77 45.06 8.74 -14.36
N GLY A 78 45.71 9.58 -13.56
CA GLY A 78 47.02 10.16 -13.86
C GLY A 78 48.21 9.23 -13.62
N ARG A 79 48.01 8.02 -13.10
CA ARG A 79 49.10 7.12 -12.66
C ARG A 79 48.84 5.67 -13.04
N ALA A 80 48.82 5.38 -14.34
CA ALA A 80 48.64 4.03 -14.89
C ALA A 80 49.65 2.96 -14.37
N ALA A 81 50.78 3.39 -13.79
CA ALA A 81 51.75 2.51 -13.14
C ALA A 81 51.33 2.03 -11.73
N LEU A 82 50.36 2.70 -11.09
CA LEU A 82 49.77 2.28 -9.82
C LEU A 82 48.67 1.25 -10.07
N ARG A 83 49.07 0.03 -10.42
CA ARG A 83 48.16 -1.11 -10.49
C ARG A 83 48.36 -1.96 -9.25
N PHE A 84 47.31 -2.10 -8.46
CA PHE A 84 47.28 -3.06 -7.38
C PHE A 84 46.58 -4.34 -7.88
N PRO A 85 46.87 -5.51 -7.31
CA PRO A 85 46.17 -6.73 -7.67
C PRO A 85 44.65 -6.55 -7.52
N GLY A 86 43.92 -6.62 -8.63
CA GLY A 86 42.46 -6.49 -8.67
C GLY A 86 41.90 -5.08 -8.47
N ILE A 87 42.74 -4.04 -8.37
CA ILE A 87 42.30 -2.65 -8.23
C ILE A 87 43.13 -1.76 -9.16
N ASP A 88 42.49 -1.25 -10.19
CA ASP A 88 43.01 -0.25 -11.09
C ASP A 88 41.97 0.85 -11.36
N HIS A 89 42.33 1.82 -12.20
CA HIS A 89 41.45 2.91 -12.57
C HIS A 89 40.15 2.42 -13.23
N GLU A 90 40.22 1.43 -14.11
CA GLU A 90 39.06 0.93 -14.86
C GLU A 90 38.06 0.26 -13.93
N VAL A 91 38.54 -0.53 -12.98
CA VAL A 91 37.70 -1.16 -11.94
C VAL A 91 37.03 -0.09 -11.08
N LEU A 92 37.79 0.89 -10.58
CA LEU A 92 37.23 1.94 -9.71
C LEU A 92 36.22 2.82 -10.45
N GLU A 93 36.50 3.20 -11.70
CA GLU A 93 35.59 3.99 -12.52
C GLU A 93 34.34 3.17 -12.89
N GLY A 94 34.48 1.88 -13.18
CA GLY A 94 33.34 0.99 -13.43
C GLY A 94 32.40 0.87 -12.23
N GLU A 95 32.95 0.74 -11.02
CA GLU A 95 32.16 0.76 -9.78
C GLU A 95 31.49 2.12 -9.55
N ALA A 96 32.21 3.22 -9.78
CA ALA A 96 31.66 4.57 -9.66
C ALA A 96 30.49 4.81 -10.63
N GLN A 97 30.63 4.35 -11.88
CA GLN A 97 29.56 4.40 -12.88
C GLN A 97 28.36 3.53 -12.48
N THR A 98 28.60 2.35 -11.93
CA THR A 98 27.54 1.46 -11.42
C THR A 98 26.75 2.15 -10.29
N VAL A 99 27.44 2.78 -9.34
CA VAL A 99 26.80 3.54 -8.26
C VAL A 99 25.96 4.70 -8.80
N ARG A 100 26.47 5.45 -9.79
CA ARG A 100 25.71 6.53 -10.45
C ARG A 100 24.46 6.01 -11.15
N ALA A 101 24.56 4.90 -11.87
CA ALA A 101 23.44 4.27 -12.54
C ALA A 101 22.36 3.81 -11.54
N LEU A 102 22.78 3.21 -10.42
CA LEU A 102 21.88 2.81 -9.34
C LEU A 102 21.20 4.01 -8.68
N ALA A 103 21.92 5.12 -8.46
CA ALA A 103 21.33 6.34 -7.93
C ALA A 103 20.23 6.89 -8.84
N ILE A 104 20.46 6.93 -10.16
CA ILE A 104 19.45 7.32 -11.15
C ILE A 104 18.22 6.38 -11.05
N ALA A 105 18.43 5.07 -10.94
CA ALA A 105 17.34 4.10 -10.82
C ALA A 105 16.51 4.32 -9.53
N VAL A 106 17.18 4.63 -8.41
CA VAL A 106 16.50 4.97 -7.15
C VAL A 106 15.67 6.24 -7.30
N ASP A 107 16.19 7.28 -7.95
CA ASP A 107 15.45 8.53 -8.13
C ASP A 107 14.24 8.34 -9.07
N ARG A 108 14.36 7.51 -10.12
CA ARG A 108 13.22 7.07 -10.93
C ARG A 108 12.15 6.37 -10.09
N ALA A 109 12.57 5.43 -9.24
CA ALA A 109 11.66 4.68 -8.38
C ALA A 109 10.95 5.59 -7.37
N ARG A 110 11.66 6.57 -6.79
CA ARG A 110 11.07 7.58 -5.89
C ARG A 110 10.04 8.46 -6.60
N ALA A 111 10.34 8.89 -7.82
CA ALA A 111 9.39 9.67 -8.61
C ALA A 111 8.13 8.87 -8.94
N ALA A 112 8.29 7.59 -9.32
CA ALA A 112 7.18 6.68 -9.56
C ALA A 112 6.34 6.45 -8.30
N LEU A 113 6.98 6.27 -7.13
CA LEU A 113 6.31 6.14 -5.84
C LEU A 113 5.47 7.38 -5.53
N ALA A 114 6.03 8.57 -5.67
CA ALA A 114 5.30 9.82 -5.42
C ALA A 114 4.05 9.96 -6.31
N LEU A 115 4.14 9.54 -7.59
CA LEU A 115 2.97 9.51 -8.48
C LEU A 115 1.93 8.49 -8.02
N ALA A 116 2.35 7.30 -7.62
CA ALA A 116 1.44 6.26 -7.14
C ALA A 116 0.72 6.68 -5.85
N GLU A 117 1.42 7.35 -4.93
CA GLU A 117 0.84 7.89 -3.69
C GLU A 117 -0.20 8.98 -3.99
N ASN A 118 0.08 9.89 -4.93
CA ASN A 118 -0.88 10.89 -5.35
C ASN A 118 -2.12 10.26 -5.99
N ALA A 119 -1.93 9.29 -6.89
CA ALA A 119 -3.03 8.56 -7.51
C ALA A 119 -3.89 7.80 -6.48
N LEU A 120 -3.25 7.18 -5.48
CA LEU A 120 -3.95 6.52 -4.38
C LEU A 120 -4.78 7.52 -3.57
N ALA A 121 -4.21 8.67 -3.20
CA ALA A 121 -4.93 9.70 -2.47
C ALA A 121 -6.14 10.24 -3.27
N ASP A 122 -6.00 10.43 -4.58
CA ASP A 122 -7.11 10.84 -5.43
C ASP A 122 -8.22 9.79 -5.50
N ARG A 123 -7.86 8.51 -5.64
CA ARG A 123 -8.84 7.42 -5.63
C ARG A 123 -9.55 7.26 -4.29
N GLN A 124 -8.84 7.46 -3.18
CA GLN A 124 -9.44 7.45 -1.85
C GLN A 124 -10.44 8.61 -1.67
N ARG A 125 -10.12 9.81 -2.16
CA ARG A 125 -11.06 10.95 -2.12
C ARG A 125 -12.31 10.67 -2.95
N GLU A 126 -12.15 10.08 -4.13
CA GLU A 126 -13.28 9.74 -4.98
C GLU A 126 -14.17 8.66 -4.35
N LEU A 127 -13.56 7.62 -3.79
CA LEU A 127 -14.29 6.59 -3.04
C LEU A 127 -15.07 7.20 -1.87
N GLN A 128 -14.45 8.12 -1.12
CA GLN A 128 -15.10 8.81 -0.01
C GLN A 128 -16.32 9.62 -0.48
N ARG A 129 -16.24 10.31 -1.63
CA ARG A 129 -17.39 11.05 -2.18
C ARG A 129 -18.54 10.11 -2.52
N VAL A 130 -18.24 8.98 -3.17
CA VAL A 130 -19.25 7.97 -3.52
C VAL A 130 -19.91 7.41 -2.26
N TYR A 131 -19.15 7.15 -1.20
CA TYR A 131 -19.70 6.67 0.07
C TYR A 131 -20.59 7.71 0.76
N VAL A 132 -20.19 8.98 0.78
CA VAL A 132 -21.03 10.06 1.32
C VAL A 132 -22.34 10.16 0.53
N GLN A 133 -22.26 10.15 -0.80
CA GLN A 133 -23.45 10.19 -1.66
C GLN A 133 -24.35 8.96 -1.46
N ALA A 134 -23.77 7.77 -1.34
CA ALA A 134 -24.52 6.54 -1.08
C ALA A 134 -25.23 6.59 0.27
N HIS A 135 -24.58 7.12 1.31
CA HIS A 135 -25.17 7.29 2.63
C HIS A 135 -26.30 8.32 2.64
N GLU A 136 -26.16 9.43 1.92
CA GLU A 136 -27.22 10.42 1.73
C GLU A 136 -28.45 9.78 1.07
N TYR A 137 -28.26 9.01 -0.01
CA TYR A 137 -29.36 8.29 -0.66
C TYR A 137 -29.99 7.22 0.23
N ALA A 138 -29.17 6.45 0.94
CA ALA A 138 -29.67 5.46 1.89
C ALA A 138 -30.48 6.11 3.01
N SER A 139 -30.06 7.28 3.49
CA SER A 139 -30.75 8.05 4.53
C SER A 139 -32.10 8.60 4.05
N ILE A 140 -32.21 9.02 2.78
CA ILE A 140 -33.49 9.41 2.16
C ILE A 140 -34.44 8.21 2.05
N PHE A 141 -33.90 7.04 1.68
CA PHE A 141 -34.69 5.80 1.56
C PHE A 141 -35.16 5.26 2.92
N ALA A 142 -34.31 5.35 3.94
CA ALA A 142 -34.58 4.92 5.30
C ALA A 142 -35.52 5.85 6.09
N ARG A 143 -36.14 6.85 5.44
CA ARG A 143 -37.01 7.82 6.11
C ARG A 143 -38.17 7.17 6.87
N ASP A 144 -38.70 6.07 6.34
CA ASP A 144 -39.85 5.35 6.89
C ASP A 144 -39.44 4.05 7.62
N ASP A 145 -38.14 3.77 7.71
CA ASP A 145 -37.57 2.59 8.39
C ASP A 145 -36.59 3.03 9.49
N GLU A 146 -37.10 3.06 10.72
CA GLU A 146 -36.36 3.47 11.91
C GLU A 146 -35.16 2.54 12.21
N THR A 147 -35.27 1.26 11.85
CA THR A 147 -34.20 0.28 12.09
C THR A 147 -33.03 0.51 11.15
N LEU A 148 -33.31 0.70 9.86
CA LEU A 148 -32.32 1.01 8.84
C LEU A 148 -31.65 2.36 9.09
N ARG A 149 -32.39 3.33 9.60
CA ARG A 149 -31.87 4.65 9.97
C ARG A 149 -30.86 4.57 11.13
N ALA A 150 -31.18 3.79 12.16
CA ALA A 150 -30.27 3.58 13.29
C ALA A 150 -28.97 2.88 12.85
N GLU A 151 -29.05 1.93 11.90
CA GLU A 151 -27.87 1.29 11.31
C GLU A 151 -27.01 2.28 10.51
N LEU A 152 -27.63 3.16 9.71
CA LEU A 152 -26.92 4.18 8.94
C LEU A 152 -26.26 5.25 9.83
N ASP A 153 -26.90 5.65 10.93
CA ASP A 153 -26.33 6.60 11.88
C ASP A 153 -25.11 6.04 12.63
N ALA A 154 -25.03 4.71 12.80
CA ALA A 154 -23.85 4.05 13.37
C ALA A 154 -22.63 4.08 12.41
N ILE A 155 -22.84 4.25 11.11
CA ILE A 155 -21.77 4.30 10.10
C ILE A 155 -21.22 5.74 10.03
N SER A 156 -20.14 6.00 10.77
CA SER A 156 -19.43 7.29 10.67
C SER A 156 -18.54 7.34 9.43
N LEU A 157 -19.00 8.03 8.38
CA LEU A 157 -18.22 8.30 7.17
C LEU A 157 -17.36 9.56 7.26
N ARG A 158 -17.57 10.39 8.28
CA ARG A 158 -16.68 11.52 8.52
C ARG A 158 -15.37 11.01 9.10
N ASN A 159 -14.30 11.23 8.36
CA ASN A 159 -12.94 11.21 8.89
C ASN A 159 -12.78 12.35 9.90
N ASP A 160 -13.47 12.28 11.04
CA ASP A 160 -13.07 13.00 12.23
C ASP A 160 -11.77 12.38 12.70
N ALA A 161 -10.67 12.83 12.09
CA ALA A 161 -9.35 12.59 12.62
C ALA A 161 -9.42 12.91 14.12
N PRO A 162 -9.05 11.97 15.01
CA PRO A 162 -9.20 12.19 16.44
C PRO A 162 -8.48 13.50 16.76
N LYS A 163 -9.25 14.50 17.21
CA LYS A 163 -8.69 15.75 17.75
C LYS A 163 -7.74 15.30 18.85
N LYS A 164 -6.43 15.27 18.56
CA LYS A 164 -5.39 15.07 19.57
C LYS A 164 -5.67 16.11 20.64
N LYS A 165 -6.22 15.67 21.78
CA LYS A 165 -6.27 16.50 22.99
C LYS A 165 -4.83 16.90 23.24
N ARG A 166 -4.48 18.15 22.90
CA ARG A 166 -3.27 18.80 23.37
C ARG A 166 -3.33 18.64 24.89
N ARG A 167 -2.49 17.75 25.44
CA ARG A 167 -2.21 17.75 26.86
C ARG A 167 -1.62 19.12 27.14
N GLN A 168 -2.42 19.92 27.82
CA GLN A 168 -2.00 21.15 28.46
C GLN A 168 -1.17 20.71 29.67
N ASP A 169 0.07 20.32 29.41
CA ASP A 169 1.05 20.14 30.47
C ASP A 169 1.60 21.54 30.78
N ASP A 170 1.07 22.12 31.85
CA ASP A 170 1.68 23.20 32.62
C ASP A 170 3.05 22.73 33.12
N GLU A 171 4.10 22.82 32.29
CA GLU A 171 5.47 22.81 32.77
C GLU A 171 6.25 23.97 32.12
N PRO A 172 6.80 24.92 32.92
CA PRO A 172 7.51 26.07 32.37
C PRO A 172 8.77 25.62 31.62
N PRO A 173 9.13 26.28 30.50
CA PRO A 173 10.23 25.84 29.65
C PRO A 173 11.57 25.87 30.41
N LYS A 174 12.16 24.69 30.64
CA LYS A 174 13.54 24.54 31.10
C LYS A 174 14.49 25.21 30.11
N ARG A 175 15.03 26.37 30.52
CA ARG A 175 16.04 27.15 29.79
C ARG A 175 17.29 26.28 29.60
N ARG A 176 17.49 25.76 28.39
CA ARG A 176 18.75 25.12 27.99
C ARG A 176 19.77 26.18 27.58
N GLY A 177 20.95 26.15 28.20
CA GLY A 177 22.20 26.38 27.48
C GLY A 177 22.85 27.77 27.53
N ARG A 178 22.86 28.48 28.65
CA ARG A 178 23.89 29.53 28.85
C ARG A 178 24.63 29.30 30.17
N PRO A 179 25.94 28.96 30.14
CA PRO A 179 26.73 28.87 31.36
C PRO A 179 26.80 30.27 32.02
N PRO A 180 26.68 30.36 33.36
CA PRO A 180 26.81 31.63 34.06
C PRO A 180 28.23 32.17 33.89
N LYS A 181 28.34 33.44 33.51
CA LYS A 181 29.62 34.14 33.44
C LYS A 181 30.09 34.37 34.87
N SER A 182 30.94 33.48 35.37
CA SER A 182 31.66 33.69 36.63
C SER A 182 32.62 34.86 36.44
N GLU A 183 32.27 35.95 37.10
CA GLU A 183 33.14 37.04 37.49
C GLU A 183 34.26 36.45 38.35
N ALA A 184 35.47 36.37 37.80
CA ALA A 184 36.64 35.93 38.54
C ALA A 184 37.89 36.66 38.01
N ALA A 185 38.31 37.63 38.82
CA ALA A 185 39.70 37.93 39.15
C ALA A 185 40.63 38.32 38.00
N GLU A 186 40.60 39.61 37.62
CA GLU A 186 41.84 40.29 37.26
C GLU A 186 42.61 40.60 38.55
N LEU A 187 43.69 39.85 38.78
CA LEU A 187 44.80 40.29 39.60
C LEU A 187 45.97 40.71 38.68
N PRO A 188 46.75 41.71 39.10
CA PRO A 188 47.76 42.39 38.29
C PRO A 188 49.05 41.58 38.24
N PHE A 189 49.75 41.53 37.10
CA PHE A 189 51.23 41.49 37.02
C PHE A 189 51.72 41.55 35.55
N SER A 190 52.44 42.64 35.25
CA SER A 190 53.62 42.78 34.37
C SER A 190 53.70 42.10 32.99
N ALA A 191 53.92 42.89 31.93
CA ALA A 191 55.17 42.92 31.13
C ALA A 191 55.01 43.81 29.87
N GLY A 192 55.94 44.75 29.66
CA GLY A 192 56.04 45.59 28.46
C GLY A 192 56.64 46.95 28.75
#